data_AF-A0A1G7SVL4-F1
#
_entry.id   AF-A0A1G7SVL4-F1
#
_cell.length_a   1.000
_cell.length_b   1.000
_cell.length_c   1.000
_cell.angle_alpha   90.00
_cell.angle_beta   90.00
_cell.angle_gamma   90.00
#
_symmetry.space_group_name_H-M   'P 1'
#
loop_
_entity.id
_entity.type
_entity.pdbx_description
1 polymer ?
#
loop_
_entity_poly.entity_id
_entity_poly.type
_entity_poly.pdbx_seq_one_letter_code
_entity_poly.pdbx_strand_id
1 'polypeptide(L)'
;HLRHTPYCKEVYERRKETIERVFADMKEKHGLRWTTLRGKEKLSMQAMLVFAAMNLKKMATWLWRKGISPLDTLNFYPLFGVLKKILSRYIQPLFSKLGKQGLKFCFVNKLRA
;
A
#
# COMPACT_ATOMS: atom_id res chain seq x y z
N HIS A 1 -11.77 17.09 24.50
CA HIS A 1 -11.66 18.53 24.19
C HIS A 1 -11.29 18.81 22.72
N LEU A 2 -10.28 18.15 22.14
CA LEU A 2 -9.78 18.41 20.77
C LEU A 2 -10.83 18.34 19.63
N ARG A 3 -11.85 17.47 19.75
CA ARG A 3 -12.89 17.27 18.72
C ARG A 3 -13.69 18.55 18.41
N HIS A 4 -13.89 19.42 19.39
CA HIS A 4 -14.68 20.64 19.25
C HIS A 4 -13.87 21.85 18.79
N THR A 5 -12.56 21.68 18.56
CA THR A 5 -11.77 22.73 17.93
C THR A 5 -12.27 22.95 16.49
N PRO A 6 -12.32 24.20 16.01
CA PRO A 6 -12.86 24.50 14.68
C PRO A 6 -12.12 23.75 13.58
N TYR A 7 -10.79 23.62 13.70
CA TYR A 7 -9.95 22.85 12.79
C TYR A 7 -10.32 21.36 12.76
N CYS A 8 -10.44 20.70 13.93
CA CYS A 8 -10.84 19.30 13.96
C CYS A 8 -12.24 19.12 13.38
N LYS A 9 -13.18 20.01 13.68
CA LYS A 9 -14.54 19.93 13.13
C LYS A 9 -14.51 19.92 11.60
N GLU A 10 -13.78 20.85 10.97
CA GLU A 10 -13.63 20.89 9.51
C GLU A 10 -12.98 19.63 8.92
N VAL A 11 -11.90 19.15 9.52
CA VAL A 11 -11.20 17.94 9.07
C VAL A 11 -12.09 16.69 9.19
N TYR A 12 -12.85 16.58 10.28
CA TYR A 12 -13.78 15.47 10.49
C TYR A 12 -14.96 15.52 9.51
N GLU A 13 -15.44 16.71 9.12
CA GLU A 13 -16.47 16.82 8.07
C GLU A 13 -15.95 16.33 6.71
N ARG A 14 -14.71 16.64 6.34
CA ARG A 14 -14.12 16.18 5.05
C ARG A 14 -13.76 14.69 5.05
N ARG A 15 -13.63 14.06 6.23
CA ARG A 15 -13.26 12.65 6.38
C ARG A 15 -14.32 11.70 5.83
N LYS A 16 -15.60 12.00 6.04
CA LYS A 16 -16.72 11.17 5.55
C LYS A 16 -16.73 11.06 4.03
N GLU A 17 -16.33 12.14 3.38
CA GLU A 17 -16.26 12.21 1.93
C GLU A 17 -15.02 11.49 1.40
N THR A 18 -13.86 11.76 1.97
CA THR A 18 -12.61 11.26 1.39
C THR A 18 -12.22 9.89 1.93
N ILE A 19 -12.01 9.78 3.23
CA ILE A 19 -11.48 8.58 3.87
C ILE A 19 -12.55 7.50 3.92
N GLU A 20 -13.73 7.79 4.49
CA GLU A 20 -14.73 6.74 4.73
C GLU A 20 -15.27 6.14 3.43
N ARG A 21 -15.42 6.97 2.38
CA ARG A 21 -15.76 6.50 1.04
C ARG A 21 -14.70 5.57 0.45
N VAL A 22 -13.41 5.91 0.57
CA VAL A 22 -12.31 5.05 0.10
C VAL A 22 -12.27 3.74 0.88
N PHE A 23 -12.53 3.77 2.19
CA PHE A 23 -12.59 2.56 3.01
C PHE A 23 -13.79 1.68 2.66
N ALA A 24 -14.96 2.27 2.34
CA ALA A 24 -16.13 1.53 1.89
C ALA A 24 -15.86 0.84 0.54
N ASP A 25 -15.33 1.59 -0.44
CA ASP A 25 -14.92 1.06 -1.74
C ASP A 25 -13.91 -0.08 -1.60
N MET A 26 -12.96 0.08 -0.70
CA MET A 26 -11.93 -0.92 -0.47
C MET A 26 -12.51 -2.23 0.09
N LYS A 27 -13.49 -2.13 1.00
CA LYS A 27 -14.17 -3.32 1.55
C LYS A 27 -14.88 -4.13 0.46
N GLU A 28 -15.54 -3.44 -0.45
CA GLU A 28 -16.30 -4.09 -1.53
C GLU A 28 -15.39 -4.58 -2.66
N LYS A 29 -14.51 -3.73 -3.20
CA LYS A 29 -13.68 -4.04 -4.38
C LYS A 29 -12.51 -4.96 -4.09
N HIS A 30 -11.96 -4.94 -2.88
CA HIS A 30 -10.77 -5.72 -2.51
C HIS A 30 -11.08 -6.85 -1.50
N GLY A 31 -12.36 -7.19 -1.34
CA GLY A 31 -12.78 -8.36 -0.57
C GLY A 31 -12.48 -8.26 0.92
N LEU A 32 -12.39 -7.05 1.49
CA LEU A 32 -12.18 -6.85 2.93
C LEU A 32 -13.51 -6.82 3.73
N ARG A 33 -14.64 -7.10 3.07
CA ARG A 33 -15.93 -7.30 3.75
C ARG A 33 -15.91 -8.54 4.65
N TRP A 34 -15.14 -9.56 4.27
CA TRP A 34 -14.97 -10.80 5.00
C TRP A 34 -13.50 -11.11 5.21
N THR A 35 -13.18 -11.76 6.32
CA THR A 35 -11.81 -12.22 6.60
C THR A 35 -11.58 -13.55 5.89
N THR A 36 -10.90 -13.52 4.75
CA THR A 36 -10.58 -14.74 3.98
C THR A 36 -9.40 -15.53 4.55
N LEU A 37 -8.53 -14.87 5.32
CA LEU A 37 -7.33 -15.47 5.92
C LEU A 37 -7.53 -15.72 7.43
N ARG A 38 -6.95 -16.82 7.93
CA ARG A 38 -6.95 -17.15 9.37
C ARG A 38 -5.76 -16.51 10.08
N GLY A 39 -6.04 -15.77 11.16
CA GLY A 39 -5.04 -15.13 12.02
C GLY A 39 -4.89 -13.62 11.78
N LYS A 40 -4.70 -12.86 12.87
CA LYS A 40 -4.63 -11.38 12.85
C LYS A 40 -3.51 -10.85 11.97
N GLU A 41 -2.34 -11.50 11.99
CA GLU A 41 -1.15 -11.09 11.23
C GLU A 41 -1.36 -11.18 9.72
N LYS A 42 -2.01 -12.24 9.24
CA LYS A 42 -2.26 -12.42 7.81
C LYS A 42 -3.30 -11.43 7.28
N LEU A 43 -4.34 -11.17 8.08
CA LEU A 43 -5.36 -10.18 7.77
C LEU A 43 -4.80 -8.76 7.77
N SER A 44 -3.92 -8.42 8.74
CA SER A 44 -3.29 -7.10 8.77
C SER A 44 -2.39 -6.91 7.56
N MET A 45 -1.61 -7.93 7.17
CA MET A 45 -0.78 -7.90 5.98
C MET A 45 -1.59 -7.71 4.69
N GLN A 46 -2.70 -8.45 4.55
CA GLN A 46 -3.61 -8.27 3.41
C GLN A 46 -4.14 -6.83 3.33
N ALA A 47 -4.65 -6.30 4.45
CA ALA A 47 -5.14 -4.93 4.50
C ALA A 47 -4.03 -3.93 4.14
N MET A 48 -2.84 -4.07 4.72
CA MET A 48 -1.69 -3.19 4.46
C MET A 48 -1.29 -3.19 2.98
N LEU A 49 -1.25 -4.34 2.33
CA LEU A 49 -0.93 -4.45 0.90
C LEU A 49 -1.97 -3.75 0.03
N VAL A 50 -3.25 -3.90 0.34
CA VAL A 50 -4.34 -3.20 -0.37
C VAL A 50 -4.20 -1.68 -0.22
N PHE A 51 -3.97 -1.19 1.00
CA PHE A 51 -3.75 0.24 1.23
C PHE A 51 -2.50 0.77 0.51
N ALA A 52 -1.40 0.02 0.54
CA ALA A 52 -0.18 0.39 -0.17
C ALA A 52 -0.43 0.52 -1.68
N ALA A 53 -1.11 -0.45 -2.30
CA ALA A 53 -1.46 -0.42 -3.72
C ALA A 53 -2.38 0.76 -4.07
N MET A 54 -3.38 1.06 -3.22
CA MET A 54 -4.28 2.20 -3.41
C MET A 54 -3.55 3.55 -3.33
N ASN A 55 -2.60 3.68 -2.40
CA ASN A 55 -1.75 4.87 -2.30
C ASN A 55 -0.84 5.02 -3.53
N LEU A 56 -0.24 3.92 -4.00
CA LEU A 56 0.57 3.92 -5.24
C LEU A 56 -0.27 4.36 -6.45
N LYS A 57 -1.49 3.83 -6.60
CA LYS A 57 -2.42 4.24 -7.65
C LYS A 57 -2.74 5.74 -7.57
N LYS A 58 -2.97 6.27 -6.36
CA LYS A 58 -3.25 7.69 -6.15
C LYS A 58 -2.07 8.56 -6.59
N MET A 59 -0.84 8.19 -6.21
CA MET A 59 0.38 8.90 -6.64
C MET A 59 0.57 8.84 -8.15
N ALA A 60 0.40 7.68 -8.78
CA ALA A 60 0.48 7.54 -10.23
C ALA A 60 -0.56 8.42 -10.95
N THR A 61 -1.79 8.46 -10.44
CA THR A 61 -2.86 9.33 -10.98
C THR A 61 -2.51 10.81 -10.84
N TRP A 62 -1.87 11.21 -9.73
CA TRP A 62 -1.41 12.58 -9.54
C TRP A 62 -0.29 12.97 -10.50
N LEU A 63 0.72 12.10 -10.67
CA LEU A 63 1.80 12.31 -11.63
C LEU A 63 1.27 12.46 -13.05
N TRP A 64 0.36 11.56 -13.45
CA TRP A 64 -0.32 11.62 -14.74
C TRP A 64 -1.06 12.94 -14.96
N ARG A 65 -1.85 13.39 -13.98
CA ARG A 65 -2.57 14.67 -14.04
C ARG A 65 -1.64 15.88 -14.11
N LYS A 66 -0.43 15.78 -13.58
CA LYS A 66 0.60 16.82 -13.67
C LYS A 66 1.37 16.79 -15.01
N GLY A 67 1.07 15.84 -15.90
CA GLY A 67 1.78 15.68 -17.18
C GLY A 67 3.21 15.16 -17.02
N ILE A 68 3.58 14.66 -15.83
CA ILE A 68 4.90 14.08 -15.57
C ILE A 68 4.85 12.65 -16.09
N SER A 69 5.56 12.36 -17.17
CA SER A 69 5.62 10.98 -17.67
C SER A 69 6.44 10.13 -16.70
N PRO A 70 6.11 8.83 -16.54
CA PRO A 70 6.94 7.91 -15.75
C PRO A 70 8.40 7.85 -16.23
N LEU A 71 8.63 8.17 -17.50
CA LEU A 71 9.94 8.27 -18.13
C LEU A 71 10.70 9.54 -17.73
N ASP A 72 10.03 10.65 -17.45
CA ASP A 72 10.69 11.88 -16.98
C ASP A 72 11.27 11.74 -15.57
N THR A 73 10.65 10.89 -14.73
CA THR A 73 11.19 10.50 -13.42
C THR A 73 12.47 9.66 -13.49
N LEU A 74 12.79 9.05 -14.65
CA LEU A 74 14.00 8.26 -14.82
C LEU A 74 15.27 9.11 -14.92
N ASN A 75 15.19 10.43 -15.14
CA ASN A 75 16.37 11.29 -14.98
C ASN A 75 16.93 11.34 -13.54
N PHE A 76 16.27 10.67 -12.58
CA PHE A 76 16.77 10.40 -11.22
C PHE A 76 17.34 8.97 -11.05
N TYR A 77 17.92 8.38 -12.10
CA TYR A 77 18.68 7.12 -12.05
C TYR A 77 19.75 7.00 -10.93
N PRO A 78 20.43 8.05 -10.41
CA PRO A 78 21.40 7.86 -9.32
C PRO A 78 20.76 7.41 -7.99
N LEU A 79 19.50 7.78 -7.72
CA LEU A 79 18.81 7.34 -6.49
C LEU A 79 18.43 5.86 -6.55
N PHE A 80 18.12 5.33 -7.74
CA PHE A 80 17.74 3.92 -7.91
C PHE A 80 18.88 2.97 -7.54
N GLY A 81 20.13 3.36 -7.81
CA GLY A 81 21.33 2.61 -7.40
C GLY A 81 21.52 2.56 -5.89
N VAL A 82 21.36 3.70 -5.21
CA VAL A 82 21.42 3.81 -3.74
C VAL A 82 20.25 3.05 -3.10
N LEU A 83 19.05 3.22 -3.64
CA LEU A 83 17.84 2.56 -3.17
C LEU A 83 17.91 1.04 -3.35
N LYS A 84 18.44 0.53 -4.47
CA LYS A 84 18.71 -0.91 -4.65
C LYS A 84 19.72 -1.43 -3.62
N LYS A 85 20.78 -0.67 -3.32
CA LYS A 85 21.80 -1.06 -2.33
C LYS A 85 21.20 -1.12 -0.93
N ILE A 86 20.39 -0.12 -0.56
CA ILE A 86 19.65 -0.07 0.70
C ILE A 86 18.61 -1.19 0.77
N LEU A 87 17.78 -1.37 -0.27
CA LEU A 87 16.82 -2.47 -0.34
C LEU A 87 17.51 -3.82 -0.18
N SER A 88 18.61 -4.08 -0.89
CA SER A 88 19.32 -5.36 -0.76
C SER A 88 19.74 -5.65 0.69
N ARG A 89 20.20 -4.60 1.39
CA ARG A 89 20.65 -4.68 2.79
C ARG A 89 19.52 -4.97 3.78
N TYR A 90 18.31 -4.46 3.53
CA TYR A 90 17.15 -4.67 4.40
C TYR A 90 16.27 -5.87 3.99
N ILE A 91 16.21 -6.20 2.70
CA ILE A 91 15.32 -7.24 2.12
C ILE A 91 15.89 -8.65 2.33
N GLN A 92 17.18 -8.86 2.13
CA GLN A 92 17.83 -10.17 2.35
C GLN A 92 17.61 -10.72 3.79
N PRO A 93 17.80 -9.94 4.87
CA PRO A 93 17.52 -10.41 6.22
C PRO A 93 16.02 -10.57 6.51
N LEU A 94 15.13 -9.82 5.85
CA LEU A 94 13.68 -9.96 5.99
C LEU A 94 13.15 -11.25 5.36
N PHE A 95 13.59 -11.57 4.13
CA PHE A 95 13.22 -12.82 3.45
C PHE A 95 13.78 -14.07 4.15
N SER A 96 15.01 -13.99 4.69
CA SER A 96 15.59 -15.09 5.47
C SER A 96 14.91 -15.31 6.83
N LYS A 97 14.33 -14.28 7.45
CA LYS A 97 13.45 -14.43 8.62
C LYS A 97 12.07 -15.01 8.26
N LEU A 98 11.49 -14.57 7.14
CA LEU A 98 10.20 -15.09 6.66
C LEU A 98 10.26 -16.56 6.22
N GLY A 99 11.37 -17.00 5.62
CA GLY A 99 11.59 -18.41 5.24
C GLY A 99 11.75 -19.37 6.43
N LYS A 100 12.20 -18.87 7.59
CA LYS A 100 12.35 -19.68 8.83
C LYS A 100 11.04 -19.85 9.60
N GLN A 101 10.04 -19.00 9.37
CA GLN A 101 8.74 -19.04 10.05
C GLN A 101 7.70 -19.95 9.36
N GLY A 102 8.11 -20.78 8.39
CA GLY A 102 7.18 -21.71 7.72
C GLY A 102 6.05 -21.05 6.93
N LEU A 103 6.10 -19.72 6.70
CA LEU A 103 5.25 -19.08 5.70
C LEU A 103 5.75 -19.51 4.32
N LYS A 104 5.20 -20.64 3.85
CA LYS A 104 5.19 -21.02 2.45
C LYS A 104 4.41 -19.92 1.71
N PHE A 105 5.10 -18.86 1.29
CA PHE A 105 4.59 -17.93 0.29
C PHE A 105 4.41 -18.74 -0.99
N CYS A 106 3.26 -19.41 -1.13
CA CYS A 106 2.76 -19.82 -2.42
C CYS A 106 2.40 -18.55 -3.15
N PHE A 107 3.40 -17.89 -3.74
CA PHE A 107 3.14 -17.02 -4.86
C PHE A 107 2.56 -17.95 -5.92
N VAL A 108 1.23 -17.97 -6.06
CA VAL A 108 0.55 -18.65 -7.16
C VAL A 108 0.87 -17.82 -8.40
N ASN A 109 2.11 -17.93 -8.88
CA ASN A 109 2.43 -17.68 -10.27
C ASN A 109 2.01 -18.93 -11.05
N LYS A 110 0.70 -19.02 -11.30
CA LYS A 110 0.20 -19.79 -12.43
C LYS A 110 -0.25 -18.82 -13.52
N LEU A 111 0.69 -17.98 -13.97
CA LEU A 111 0.70 -17.49 -15.34
C LEU A 111 1.67 -18.39 -16.10
N ARG A 112 1.13 -19.56 -16.48
CA ARG A 112 1.67 -20.38 -17.55
C ARG A 112 0.58 -20.36 -18.62
N ALA A 113 0.76 -19.52 -19.63
CA ALA A 113 0.31 -19.82 -20.98
C ALA A 113 1.49 -20.48 -21.68
#